data_AF-A0A380GZQ0-F1
#
_entry.id   AF-A0A380GZQ0-F1
#
_cell.length_a   1.000
_cell.length_b   1.000
_cell.length_c   1.000
_cell.angle_alpha   90.00
_cell.angle_beta   90.00
_cell.angle_gamma   90.00
#
_symmetry.space_group_name_H-M   'P 1'
#
loop_
_entity.id
_entity.type
_entity.pdbx_description
1 polymer ?
#
loop_
_entity_poly.entity_id
_entity_poly.type
_entity_poly.pdbx_seq_one_letter_code
_entity_poly.pdbx_strand_id
1 'polypeptide(L)'
;MIRDIEANYARSDKHQTAIIELAAASGLALLDDNERNPLYTTTYGTGQLINDALNHKVKKIILGIGGNATNDGGVGMLQPLGISFKDQYQHEIQPGGINLANIERIDVSHINPKLQDIEIKVACDVTNPFLDQNGATAVYGPQKGATQKMIPKLDYALNHYHDKIELELNKTIKHIPGAGAVGGTGAALLAFLDAQLQLGIEVVLEETHFTNRVKDANLVITGEG
;
A
#
# COMPACT_ATOMS: atom_id res chain seq x y z
N MET A 1 9.80 16.41 -7.14
CA MET A 1 8.72 17.13 -6.44
C MET A 1 7.44 16.33 -6.61
N ILE A 2 6.52 16.38 -5.64
CA ILE A 2 5.16 15.87 -5.83
C ILE A 2 4.47 16.76 -6.86
N ARG A 3 3.69 16.14 -7.76
CA ARG A 3 2.87 16.82 -8.76
C ARG A 3 1.44 16.35 -8.64
N ASP A 4 0.50 17.23 -8.97
CA ASP A 4 -0.90 16.86 -9.09
C ASP A 4 -1.11 16.04 -10.36
N ILE A 5 -1.92 15.01 -10.25
CA ILE A 5 -2.35 14.14 -11.35
C ILE A 5 -3.84 13.85 -11.20
N GLU A 6 -4.48 13.52 -12.32
CA GLU A 6 -5.81 12.95 -12.30
C GLU A 6 -5.71 11.43 -12.11
N ALA A 7 -6.42 10.90 -11.12
CA ALA A 7 -6.49 9.48 -10.84
C ALA A 7 -7.95 9.09 -10.59
N ASN A 8 -8.31 7.87 -10.99
CA ASN A 8 -9.67 7.36 -10.93
C ASN A 8 -9.72 6.01 -10.22
N TYR A 9 -10.87 5.68 -9.64
CA TYR A 9 -11.15 4.37 -9.08
C TYR A 9 -12.60 3.99 -9.41
N ALA A 10 -12.90 2.68 -9.38
CA ALA A 10 -14.25 2.19 -9.64
C ALA A 10 -15.04 2.07 -8.34
N ARG A 11 -16.35 2.34 -8.39
CA ARG A 11 -17.23 2.23 -7.23
C ARG A 11 -18.56 1.62 -7.61
N SER A 12 -19.06 0.73 -6.77
CA SER A 12 -20.42 0.18 -6.87
C SER A 12 -21.26 0.64 -5.68
N ASP A 13 -22.25 1.49 -5.94
CA ASP A 13 -23.24 1.91 -4.93
C ASP A 13 -24.06 0.72 -4.42
N LYS A 14 -24.48 -0.16 -5.33
CA LYS A 14 -25.29 -1.34 -5.01
C LYS A 14 -24.58 -2.29 -4.04
N HIS A 15 -23.27 -2.47 -4.22
CA HIS A 15 -22.47 -3.38 -3.41
C HIS A 15 -21.69 -2.66 -2.29
N GLN A 16 -21.78 -1.33 -2.23
CA GLN A 16 -20.99 -0.48 -1.33
C GLN A 16 -19.49 -0.81 -1.38
N THR A 17 -18.96 -1.04 -2.58
CA THR A 17 -17.56 -1.45 -2.80
C THR A 17 -16.83 -0.39 -3.62
N ALA A 18 -15.62 -0.02 -3.20
CA ALA A 18 -14.65 0.67 -4.06
C ALA A 18 -13.56 -0.30 -4.50
N ILE A 19 -13.14 -0.18 -5.76
CA ILE A 19 -12.00 -0.90 -6.35
C ILE A 19 -10.97 0.14 -6.73
N ILE A 20 -9.83 0.13 -6.05
CA ILE A 20 -8.77 1.11 -6.17
C ILE A 20 -7.53 0.40 -6.66
N GLU A 21 -6.88 0.96 -7.68
CA GLU A 21 -5.53 0.56 -8.08
C GLU A 21 -4.53 1.58 -7.56
N LEU A 22 -3.59 1.16 -6.71
CA LEU A 22 -2.51 2.01 -6.21
C LEU A 22 -1.73 2.63 -7.37
N ALA A 23 -1.53 1.87 -8.47
CA ALA A 23 -0.85 2.35 -9.65
C ALA A 23 -1.51 3.59 -10.28
N ALA A 24 -2.82 3.79 -10.10
CA ALA A 24 -3.52 4.95 -10.66
C ALA A 24 -3.02 6.27 -10.08
N ALA A 25 -2.54 6.27 -8.83
CA ALA A 25 -2.05 7.48 -8.15
C ALA A 25 -0.56 7.40 -7.74
N SER A 26 0.03 6.21 -7.73
CA SER A 26 1.37 5.95 -7.19
C SER A 26 2.13 4.89 -8.00
N GLY A 27 1.76 4.76 -9.28
CA GLY A 27 2.31 3.78 -10.22
C GLY A 27 3.62 4.17 -10.88
N LEU A 28 4.38 3.15 -11.28
CA LEU A 28 5.63 3.31 -12.03
C LEU A 28 5.41 3.91 -13.42
N ALA A 29 4.26 3.62 -14.04
CA ALA A 29 3.85 4.15 -15.35
C ALA A 29 3.54 5.66 -15.33
N LEU A 30 3.39 6.24 -14.13
CA LEU A 30 3.18 7.68 -13.97
C LEU A 30 4.49 8.47 -13.99
N LEU A 31 5.64 7.80 -14.10
CA LEU A 31 6.97 8.39 -14.00
C LEU A 31 7.76 8.11 -15.28
N ASP A 32 8.43 9.14 -15.78
CA ASP A 32 9.48 8.96 -16.77
C ASP A 32 10.67 8.21 -16.13
N ASP A 33 11.50 7.55 -16.95
CA ASP A 33 12.62 6.73 -16.45
C ASP A 33 13.60 7.53 -15.57
N ASN A 34 13.80 8.82 -15.87
CA ASN A 34 14.67 9.72 -15.09
C ASN A 34 14.01 10.26 -13.81
N GLU A 35 12.70 10.10 -13.65
CA GLU A 35 11.95 10.50 -12.45
C GLU A 35 11.89 9.39 -11.39
N ARG A 36 12.23 8.15 -11.77
CA ARG A 36 12.21 6.98 -10.90
C ARG A 36 13.26 7.08 -9.80
N ASN A 37 12.81 7.49 -8.61
CA ASN A 37 13.66 7.61 -7.44
C ASN A 37 12.91 7.22 -6.16
N PRO A 38 13.09 5.99 -5.66
CA PRO A 38 12.31 5.45 -4.56
C PRO A 38 12.61 6.12 -3.21
N LEU A 39 13.66 6.95 -3.14
CA LEU A 39 13.90 7.82 -1.99
C LEU A 39 12.80 8.86 -1.79
N TYR A 40 12.14 9.30 -2.86
CA TYR A 40 11.25 10.46 -2.86
C TYR A 40 9.83 10.19 -3.36
N THR A 41 9.60 9.08 -4.07
CA THR A 41 8.25 8.66 -4.49
C THR A 41 7.38 8.33 -3.30
N THR A 42 6.09 8.69 -3.36
CA THR A 42 5.15 8.52 -2.25
C THR A 42 3.85 7.86 -2.68
N THR A 43 3.21 7.16 -1.74
CA THR A 43 1.87 6.57 -1.85
C THR A 43 0.73 7.54 -1.49
N TYR A 44 1.03 8.83 -1.28
CA TYR A 44 0.06 9.85 -0.83
C TYR A 44 -1.22 9.91 -1.68
N GLY A 45 -1.09 9.90 -3.01
CA GLY A 45 -2.25 9.91 -3.89
C GLY A 45 -3.16 8.69 -3.71
N THR A 46 -2.61 7.52 -3.38
CA THR A 46 -3.40 6.33 -3.05
C THR A 46 -4.20 6.53 -1.77
N GLY A 47 -3.61 7.16 -0.76
CA GLY A 47 -4.32 7.56 0.46
C GLY A 47 -5.47 8.53 0.18
N GLN A 48 -5.29 9.46 -0.78
CA GLN A 48 -6.36 10.37 -1.20
C GLN A 48 -7.50 9.63 -1.89
N LEU A 49 -7.23 8.67 -2.77
CA LEU A 49 -8.26 7.83 -3.40
C LEU A 49 -9.04 7.02 -2.36
N ILE A 50 -8.35 6.43 -1.39
CA ILE A 50 -8.99 5.72 -0.28
C ILE A 50 -9.89 6.69 0.49
N ASN A 51 -9.37 7.84 0.92
CA ASN A 51 -10.12 8.82 1.68
C ASN A 51 -11.36 9.35 0.94
N ASP A 52 -11.25 9.54 -0.38
CA ASP A 52 -12.39 9.88 -1.23
C ASP A 52 -13.43 8.76 -1.25
N ALA A 53 -13.02 7.50 -1.45
CA ALA A 53 -13.93 6.35 -1.40
C ALA A 53 -14.67 6.24 -0.06
N LEU A 54 -14.02 6.56 1.07
CA LEU A 54 -14.66 6.62 2.39
C LEU A 54 -15.78 7.66 2.46
N ASN A 55 -15.68 8.78 1.72
CA ASN A 55 -16.73 9.80 1.65
C ASN A 55 -17.98 9.31 0.92
N HIS A 56 -17.84 8.27 0.12
CA HIS A 56 -18.92 7.63 -0.60
C HIS A 56 -19.60 6.46 0.13
N LYS A 57 -19.38 6.34 1.46
CA LYS A 57 -20.05 5.36 2.35
C LYS A 57 -19.92 3.90 1.87
N VAL A 58 -18.78 3.58 1.26
CA VAL A 58 -18.42 2.19 0.96
C VAL A 58 -18.26 1.41 2.26
N LYS A 59 -18.53 0.11 2.21
CA LYS A 59 -18.32 -0.87 3.28
C LYS A 59 -17.14 -1.79 3.00
N LYS A 60 -16.67 -1.79 1.76
CA LYS A 60 -15.54 -2.60 1.32
C LYS A 60 -14.65 -1.81 0.36
N ILE A 61 -13.34 -1.97 0.51
CA ILE A 61 -12.33 -1.51 -0.44
C ILE A 61 -11.55 -2.72 -0.92
N ILE A 62 -11.47 -2.88 -2.24
CA ILE A 62 -10.57 -3.81 -2.90
C ILE A 62 -9.42 -2.99 -3.44
N LEU A 63 -8.21 -3.26 -2.96
CA LEU A 63 -7.01 -2.53 -3.33
C LEU A 63 -6.08 -3.41 -4.14
N GLY A 64 -5.90 -3.08 -5.42
CA GLY A 64 -4.84 -3.63 -6.26
C GLY A 64 -3.55 -2.84 -6.06
N ILE A 65 -2.46 -3.50 -5.66
CA ILE A 65 -1.21 -2.81 -5.28
C ILE A 65 -0.06 -3.00 -6.31
N GLY A 66 -0.30 -3.75 -7.38
CA GLY A 66 0.67 -3.95 -8.47
C GLY A 66 1.11 -2.65 -9.17
N GLY A 67 2.20 -2.72 -9.94
CA GLY A 67 2.63 -1.61 -10.83
C GLY A 67 3.11 -0.32 -10.14
N ASN A 68 3.61 -0.41 -8.90
CA ASN A 68 3.95 0.74 -8.05
C ASN A 68 5.36 1.32 -8.27
N ALA A 69 5.50 2.62 -7.96
CA ALA A 69 6.77 3.35 -8.01
C ALA A 69 7.50 3.44 -6.65
N THR A 70 6.85 3.08 -5.56
CA THR A 70 7.16 3.63 -4.23
C THR A 70 7.99 2.69 -3.35
N ASN A 71 8.70 3.27 -2.38
CA ASN A 71 9.38 2.56 -1.28
C ASN A 71 9.27 3.34 0.04
N ASP A 72 8.10 3.93 0.27
CA ASP A 72 7.80 4.76 1.44
C ASP A 72 7.08 4.01 2.56
N GLY A 73 7.10 2.67 2.55
CA GLY A 73 6.48 1.87 3.61
C GLY A 73 4.96 2.05 3.72
N GLY A 74 4.31 2.65 2.72
CA GLY A 74 2.90 3.03 2.79
C GLY A 74 2.62 4.26 3.68
N VAL A 75 3.63 4.95 4.20
CA VAL A 75 3.42 6.13 5.06
C VAL A 75 2.66 7.23 4.31
N GLY A 76 3.00 7.47 3.03
CA GLY A 76 2.26 8.42 2.21
C GLY A 76 0.76 8.11 2.15
N MET A 77 0.40 6.84 1.95
CA MET A 77 -1.00 6.37 1.90
C MET A 77 -1.74 6.62 3.22
N LEU A 78 -1.05 6.49 4.37
CA LEU A 78 -1.66 6.61 5.68
C LEU A 78 -1.88 8.07 6.12
N GLN A 79 -1.08 9.02 5.60
CA GLN A 79 -1.18 10.44 5.97
C GLN A 79 -2.56 11.06 5.65
N PRO A 80 -3.12 10.93 4.42
CA PRO A 80 -4.48 11.40 4.11
C PRO A 80 -5.58 10.72 4.92
N LEU A 81 -5.28 9.56 5.51
CA LEU A 81 -6.20 8.80 6.36
C LEU A 81 -6.16 9.25 7.82
N GLY A 82 -5.38 10.29 8.15
CA GLY A 82 -5.33 10.90 9.48
C GLY A 82 -4.27 10.33 10.42
N ILE A 83 -3.35 9.50 9.92
CA ILE A 83 -2.21 9.02 10.70
C ILE A 83 -1.04 9.98 10.50
N SER A 84 -0.49 10.44 11.61
CA SER A 84 0.60 11.40 11.66
C SER A 84 1.93 10.71 11.92
N PHE A 85 2.97 11.09 11.18
CA PHE A 85 4.34 10.56 11.33
C PHE A 85 5.28 11.72 11.58
N LYS A 86 5.75 11.85 12.82
CA LYS A 86 6.43 13.05 13.28
C LYS A 86 7.92 12.81 13.49
N ASP A 87 8.74 13.80 13.16
CA ASP A 87 10.17 13.81 13.43
C ASP A 87 10.50 14.21 14.88
N GLN A 88 11.80 14.28 15.19
CA GLN A 88 12.32 14.70 16.50
C GLN A 88 11.87 16.11 16.93
N TYR A 89 11.47 16.95 15.97
CA TYR A 89 10.98 18.32 16.20
C TYR A 89 9.45 18.39 16.23
N GLN A 90 8.75 17.25 16.20
CA GLN A 90 7.29 17.12 16.14
C GLN A 90 6.67 17.64 14.83
N HIS A 91 7.45 17.78 13.76
CA HIS A 91 6.94 18.11 12.43
C HIS A 91 6.60 16.83 11.65
N GLU A 92 5.60 16.90 10.77
CA GLU A 92 5.33 15.80 9.83
C GLU A 92 6.56 15.52 8.97
N ILE A 93 6.89 14.24 8.81
CA ILE A 93 7.98 13.83 7.92
C ILE A 93 7.66 14.23 6.48
N GLN A 94 8.72 14.51 5.72
CA GLN A 94 8.58 14.74 4.29
C GLN A 94 8.26 13.43 3.55
N PRO A 95 7.60 13.48 2.39
CA PRO A 95 7.29 12.30 1.60
C PRO A 95 8.53 11.51 1.15
N GLY A 96 8.36 10.20 0.94
CA GLY A 96 9.37 9.32 0.34
C GLY A 96 10.14 8.45 1.32
N GLY A 97 10.67 7.33 0.81
CA GLY A 97 11.29 6.28 1.62
C GLY A 97 12.50 6.72 2.45
N ILE A 98 13.24 7.75 2.03
CA ILE A 98 14.40 8.20 2.81
C ILE A 98 13.99 8.84 4.15
N ASN A 99 12.81 9.44 4.20
CA ASN A 99 12.36 10.20 5.37
C ASN A 99 11.77 9.30 6.46
N LEU A 100 11.56 8.01 6.17
CA LEU A 100 11.15 7.04 7.19
C LEU A 100 12.17 6.92 8.32
N ALA A 101 13.46 7.13 8.02
CA ALA A 101 14.54 7.13 9.01
C ALA A 101 14.43 8.28 10.04
N ASN A 102 13.58 9.28 9.78
CA ASN A 102 13.39 10.43 10.65
C ASN A 102 12.14 10.29 11.54
N ILE A 103 11.36 9.21 11.42
CA ILE A 103 10.14 9.02 12.23
C ILE A 103 10.54 8.85 13.68
N GLU A 104 10.08 9.74 14.56
CA GLU A 104 10.25 9.60 15.99
C GLU A 104 8.98 9.17 16.71
N ARG A 105 7.82 9.60 16.21
CA ARG A 105 6.51 9.32 16.80
C ARG A 105 5.47 8.99 15.72
N ILE A 106 4.64 8.00 15.99
CA ILE A 106 3.49 7.64 15.17
C ILE A 106 2.22 7.99 15.96
N ASP A 107 1.35 8.82 15.40
CA ASP A 107 0.14 9.29 16.07
C ASP A 107 -1.11 8.89 15.27
N VAL A 108 -1.84 7.92 15.80
CA VAL A 108 -3.07 7.36 15.21
C VAL A 108 -4.35 7.97 15.79
N SER A 109 -4.24 8.95 16.68
CA SER A 109 -5.40 9.52 17.39
C SER A 109 -6.38 10.26 16.47
N HIS A 110 -5.93 10.63 15.27
CA HIS A 110 -6.72 11.34 14.25
C HIS A 110 -7.08 10.47 13.05
N ILE A 111 -6.90 9.14 13.15
CA ILE A 111 -7.27 8.22 12.08
C ILE A 111 -8.73 8.40 11.68
N ASN A 112 -9.01 8.36 10.37
CA ASN A 112 -10.35 8.57 9.84
C ASN A 112 -11.30 7.51 10.43
N PRO A 113 -12.31 7.90 11.23
CA PRO A 113 -13.16 6.94 11.94
C PRO A 113 -13.96 6.05 11.00
N LYS A 114 -14.14 6.44 9.73
CA LYS A 114 -14.83 5.63 8.71
C LYS A 114 -14.08 4.34 8.37
N LEU A 115 -12.81 4.23 8.72
CA LEU A 115 -12.01 3.02 8.51
C LEU A 115 -12.38 1.88 9.47
N GLN A 116 -12.99 2.16 10.63
CA GLN A 116 -13.32 1.13 11.63
C GLN A 116 -14.37 0.12 11.14
N ASP A 117 -15.25 0.53 10.23
CA ASP A 117 -16.38 -0.28 9.75
C ASP A 117 -16.23 -0.74 8.29
N ILE A 118 -15.00 -0.78 7.78
CA ILE A 118 -14.73 -1.13 6.39
C ILE A 118 -13.83 -2.35 6.29
N GLU A 119 -14.24 -3.27 5.43
CA GLU A 119 -13.40 -4.38 5.00
C GLU A 119 -12.41 -3.90 3.93
N ILE A 120 -11.11 -4.12 4.15
CA ILE A 120 -10.07 -3.81 3.17
C ILE A 120 -9.44 -5.11 2.71
N LYS A 121 -9.73 -5.50 1.46
CA LYS A 121 -9.09 -6.62 0.78
C LYS A 121 -8.01 -6.10 -0.14
N VAL A 122 -6.85 -6.75 -0.13
CA VAL A 122 -5.69 -6.32 -0.89
C VAL A 122 -5.26 -7.48 -1.78
N ALA A 123 -5.26 -7.25 -3.08
CA ALA A 123 -4.74 -8.21 -4.06
C ALA A 123 -3.20 -8.19 -4.01
N CYS A 124 -2.61 -9.22 -3.40
CA CYS A 124 -1.18 -9.34 -3.15
C CYS A 124 -0.68 -10.74 -3.54
N ASP A 125 -0.05 -10.84 -4.70
CA ASP A 125 0.44 -12.11 -5.25
C ASP A 125 1.89 -12.45 -4.86
N VAL A 126 2.47 -11.68 -3.93
CA VAL A 126 3.86 -11.84 -3.48
C VAL A 126 3.91 -12.13 -1.99
N THR A 127 4.89 -12.94 -1.57
CA THR A 127 5.05 -13.36 -0.16
C THR A 127 6.27 -12.74 0.52
N ASN A 128 6.98 -11.85 -0.19
CA ASN A 128 8.20 -11.22 0.31
C ASN A 128 7.99 -10.55 1.68
N PRO A 129 8.89 -10.79 2.65
CA PRO A 129 8.83 -10.17 3.97
C PRO A 129 9.08 -8.66 3.89
N PHE A 130 8.81 -7.94 4.98
CA PHE A 130 8.99 -6.50 5.03
C PHE A 130 10.47 -6.10 4.88
N LEU A 131 11.35 -6.81 5.59
CA LEU A 131 12.79 -6.57 5.67
C LEU A 131 13.57 -7.83 5.25
N ASP A 132 14.89 -7.81 5.40
CA ASP A 132 15.85 -8.87 5.05
C ASP A 132 16.23 -8.92 3.56
N GLN A 133 17.08 -9.88 3.19
CA GLN A 133 17.69 -10.01 1.85
C GLN A 133 16.66 -10.22 0.73
N ASN A 134 15.48 -10.74 1.09
CA ASN A 134 14.35 -10.95 0.19
C ASN A 134 13.23 -9.91 0.42
N GLY A 135 13.53 -8.83 1.16
CA GLY A 135 12.58 -7.80 1.56
C GLY A 135 12.19 -6.83 0.44
N ALA A 136 11.34 -5.86 0.79
CA ALA A 136 10.72 -4.94 -0.15
C ALA A 136 11.73 -4.21 -1.06
N THR A 137 12.77 -3.63 -0.47
CA THR A 137 13.73 -2.79 -1.18
C THR A 137 14.76 -3.62 -1.93
N ALA A 138 15.29 -4.68 -1.34
CA ALA A 138 16.28 -5.54 -2.00
C ALA A 138 15.73 -6.16 -3.30
N VAL A 139 14.47 -6.63 -3.28
CA VAL A 139 13.86 -7.32 -4.43
C VAL A 139 13.25 -6.34 -5.42
N TYR A 140 12.47 -5.36 -4.96
CA TYR A 140 11.68 -4.49 -5.85
C TYR A 140 12.22 -3.06 -5.99
N GLY A 141 13.22 -2.66 -5.20
CA GLY A 141 13.86 -1.36 -5.32
C GLY A 141 14.51 -1.13 -6.70
N PRO A 142 15.29 -2.08 -7.26
CA PRO A 142 16.01 -1.89 -8.52
C PRO A 142 15.10 -1.50 -9.70
N GLN A 143 13.96 -2.19 -9.87
CA GLN A 143 12.99 -1.86 -10.94
C GLN A 143 12.35 -0.48 -10.78
N LYS A 144 12.39 0.11 -9.57
CA LYS A 144 11.89 1.46 -9.24
C LYS A 144 12.98 2.53 -9.33
N GLY A 145 14.20 2.18 -9.75
CA GLY A 145 15.34 3.09 -9.85
C GLY A 145 16.24 3.12 -8.62
N ALA A 146 16.09 2.21 -7.65
CA ALA A 146 17.01 2.12 -6.53
C ALA A 146 18.41 1.66 -6.99
N THR A 147 19.41 2.51 -6.78
CA THR A 147 20.81 2.13 -6.99
C THR A 147 21.34 1.30 -5.82
N GLN A 148 22.48 0.62 -6.02
CA GLN A 148 23.18 -0.10 -4.94
C GLN A 148 23.54 0.78 -3.73
N LYS A 149 23.64 2.10 -3.91
CA LYS A 149 23.87 3.07 -2.82
C LYS A 149 22.58 3.49 -2.10
N MET A 150 21.43 3.35 -2.76
CA MET A 150 20.12 3.71 -2.21
C MET A 150 19.53 2.56 -1.38
N ILE A 151 19.73 1.32 -1.82
CA ILE A 151 19.16 0.13 -1.17
C ILE A 151 19.47 0.09 0.34
N PRO A 152 20.74 0.22 0.80
CA PRO A 152 21.03 0.18 2.23
C PRO A 152 20.38 1.31 3.03
N LYS A 153 20.15 2.48 2.41
CA LYS A 153 19.50 3.61 3.07
C LYS A 153 18.00 3.36 3.24
N LEU A 154 17.36 2.83 2.20
CA LEU A 154 15.94 2.49 2.21
C LEU A 154 15.66 1.31 3.17
N ASP A 155 16.51 0.29 3.17
CA ASP A 155 16.42 -0.82 4.14
C ASP A 155 16.57 -0.33 5.58
N TYR A 156 17.55 0.53 5.85
CA TYR A 156 17.71 1.15 7.17
C TYR A 156 16.45 1.94 7.58
N ALA A 157 15.92 2.75 6.67
CA ALA A 157 14.74 3.56 6.91
C ALA A 157 13.47 2.72 7.14
N LEU A 158 13.29 1.61 6.42
CA LEU A 158 12.22 0.65 6.66
C LEU A 158 12.40 -0.10 7.99
N ASN A 159 13.63 -0.47 8.36
CA ASN A 159 13.89 -1.11 9.65
C ASN A 159 13.56 -0.16 10.81
N HIS A 160 14.00 1.09 10.72
CA HIS A 160 13.65 2.11 11.72
C HIS A 160 12.13 2.31 11.81
N TYR A 161 11.44 2.38 10.67
CA TYR A 161 9.98 2.46 10.65
C TYR A 161 9.30 1.24 11.30
N HIS A 162 9.81 0.03 11.06
CA HIS A 162 9.35 -1.18 11.74
C HIS A 162 9.50 -1.06 13.27
N ASP A 163 10.67 -0.64 13.74
CA ASP A 163 10.96 -0.50 15.17
C ASP A 163 9.98 0.51 15.82
N LYS A 164 9.62 1.58 15.10
CA LYS A 164 8.62 2.57 15.55
C LYS A 164 7.19 2.01 15.56
N ILE A 165 6.81 1.20 14.58
CA ILE A 165 5.52 0.49 14.59
C ILE A 165 5.45 -0.45 15.79
N GLU A 166 6.50 -1.22 16.06
CA GLU A 166 6.52 -2.16 17.18
C GLU A 166 6.40 -1.43 18.52
N LEU A 167 7.11 -0.31 18.67
CA LEU A 167 7.05 0.52 19.88
C LEU A 167 5.66 1.14 20.13
N GLU A 168 5.04 1.73 19.11
CA GLU A 168 3.82 2.55 19.26
C GLU A 168 2.54 1.72 19.17
N LEU A 169 2.55 0.62 18.42
CA LEU A 169 1.36 -0.20 18.13
C LEU A 169 1.45 -1.61 18.71
N ASN A 170 2.61 -2.02 19.25
CA ASN A 170 2.85 -3.38 19.73
C ASN A 170 2.53 -4.46 18.67
N LYS A 171 2.84 -4.16 17.40
CA LYS A 171 2.65 -5.05 16.25
C LYS A 171 3.99 -5.35 15.58
N THR A 172 4.32 -6.63 15.45
CA THR A 172 5.52 -7.07 14.72
C THR A 172 5.15 -7.49 13.29
N ILE A 173 5.57 -6.71 12.29
CA ILE A 173 5.22 -6.93 10.86
C ILE A 173 6.36 -7.50 10.01
N LYS A 174 7.56 -7.63 10.56
CA LYS A 174 8.78 -7.95 9.83
C LYS A 174 8.69 -9.21 8.95
N HIS A 175 8.09 -10.27 9.50
CA HIS A 175 8.09 -11.60 8.91
C HIS A 175 6.73 -12.02 8.34
N ILE A 176 5.73 -11.12 8.31
CA ILE A 176 4.42 -11.46 7.75
C ILE A 176 4.56 -11.61 6.23
N PRO A 177 4.13 -12.74 5.64
CA PRO A 177 4.14 -12.91 4.19
C PRO A 177 3.37 -11.79 3.49
N GLY A 178 4.00 -11.17 2.50
CA GLY A 178 3.40 -10.05 1.73
C GLY A 178 3.54 -8.68 2.40
N ALA A 179 4.10 -8.59 3.61
CA ALA A 179 4.36 -7.30 4.24
C ALA A 179 5.35 -6.43 3.43
N GLY A 180 6.27 -7.04 2.69
CA GLY A 180 7.18 -6.35 1.80
C GLY A 180 6.58 -5.91 0.47
N ALA A 181 5.31 -6.26 0.20
CA ALA A 181 4.65 -5.86 -1.03
C ALA A 181 4.70 -4.34 -1.17
N VAL A 182 5.07 -3.90 -2.37
CA VAL A 182 4.92 -2.49 -2.78
C VAL A 182 5.71 -1.55 -1.89
N GLY A 183 6.99 -1.88 -1.72
CA GLY A 183 7.91 -1.01 -0.98
C GLY A 183 7.55 -0.88 0.50
N GLY A 184 6.88 -1.89 1.06
CA GLY A 184 6.43 -1.92 2.44
C GLY A 184 4.99 -1.45 2.67
N THR A 185 4.23 -1.15 1.61
CA THR A 185 2.81 -0.77 1.76
C THR A 185 1.95 -1.92 2.30
N GLY A 186 2.29 -3.18 2.00
CA GLY A 186 1.62 -4.35 2.59
C GLY A 186 1.69 -4.34 4.12
N ALA A 187 2.86 -4.01 4.67
CA ALA A 187 3.07 -3.83 6.11
C ALA A 187 2.21 -2.72 6.71
N ALA A 188 2.11 -1.56 6.05
CA ALA A 188 1.22 -0.48 6.49
C ALA A 188 -0.26 -0.91 6.50
N LEU A 189 -0.70 -1.60 5.45
CA LEU A 189 -2.07 -2.12 5.33
C LEU A 189 -2.40 -3.09 6.47
N LEU A 190 -1.47 -3.98 6.81
CA LEU A 190 -1.61 -4.92 7.93
C LEU A 190 -1.55 -4.23 9.31
N ALA A 191 -0.61 -3.31 9.51
CA ALA A 191 -0.37 -2.71 10.82
C ALA A 191 -1.45 -1.68 11.21
N PHE A 192 -1.91 -0.86 10.26
CA PHE A 192 -2.74 0.30 10.55
C PHE A 192 -4.19 0.15 10.15
N LEU A 193 -4.46 -0.65 9.11
CA LEU A 193 -5.78 -0.74 8.49
C LEU A 193 -6.41 -2.14 8.65
N ASP A 194 -5.74 -3.05 9.37
CA ASP A 194 -6.16 -4.44 9.60
C ASP A 194 -6.63 -5.14 8.30
N ALA A 195 -5.96 -4.82 7.20
CA ALA A 195 -6.33 -5.28 5.87
C ALA A 195 -6.01 -6.77 5.66
N GLN A 196 -6.74 -7.41 4.76
CA GLN A 196 -6.54 -8.81 4.37
C GLN A 196 -5.74 -8.88 3.08
N LEU A 197 -4.52 -9.41 3.15
CA LEU A 197 -3.75 -9.74 1.95
C LEU A 197 -4.22 -11.09 1.41
N GLN A 198 -4.69 -11.12 0.16
CA GLN A 198 -5.16 -12.32 -0.53
C GLN A 198 -4.61 -12.36 -1.95
N LEU A 199 -4.57 -13.55 -2.56
CA LEU A 199 -4.19 -13.66 -3.96
C LEU A 199 -5.20 -12.88 -4.82
N GLY A 200 -4.72 -12.14 -5.82
CA GLY A 200 -5.58 -11.29 -6.65
C GLY A 200 -6.69 -12.09 -7.34
N ILE A 201 -6.36 -13.31 -7.79
CA ILE A 201 -7.35 -14.20 -8.39
C ILE A 201 -8.44 -14.62 -7.39
N GLU A 202 -8.09 -14.89 -6.14
CA GLU A 202 -9.06 -15.26 -5.10
C GLU A 202 -10.03 -14.10 -4.85
N VAL A 203 -9.50 -12.87 -4.72
CA VAL A 203 -10.33 -11.66 -4.60
C VAL A 203 -11.31 -11.56 -5.78
N VAL A 204 -10.84 -11.69 -7.02
CA VAL A 204 -11.72 -11.60 -8.21
C VAL A 204 -12.78 -12.70 -8.23
N LEU A 205 -12.41 -13.94 -7.91
CA LEU A 205 -13.34 -15.08 -7.90
C LEU A 205 -14.42 -14.93 -6.83
N GLU A 206 -14.04 -14.46 -5.64
CA GLU A 206 -14.98 -14.17 -4.54
C GLU A 206 -15.97 -13.06 -4.91
N GLU A 207 -15.45 -11.94 -5.42
CA GLU A 207 -16.24 -10.74 -5.73
C GLU A 207 -17.19 -10.92 -6.92
N THR A 208 -16.80 -11.76 -7.89
CA THR A 208 -17.66 -12.11 -9.03
C THR A 208 -18.60 -13.27 -8.73
N HIS A 209 -18.53 -13.83 -7.52
CA HIS A 209 -19.21 -15.06 -7.11
C HIS A 209 -19.01 -16.20 -8.11
N PHE A 210 -17.81 -16.29 -8.68
CA PHE A 210 -17.49 -17.17 -9.80
C PHE A 210 -17.87 -18.62 -9.50
N THR A 211 -17.46 -19.14 -8.35
CA THR A 211 -17.72 -20.52 -7.90
C THR A 211 -19.21 -20.88 -7.94
N ASN A 212 -20.08 -19.95 -7.55
CA ASN A 212 -21.52 -20.15 -7.59
C ASN A 212 -22.06 -20.12 -9.03
N ARG A 213 -21.52 -19.22 -9.85
CA ARG A 213 -21.96 -19.05 -11.25
C ARG A 213 -21.58 -20.23 -12.14
N VAL A 214 -20.44 -20.89 -11.86
CA VAL A 214 -19.97 -22.02 -12.67
C VAL A 214 -20.44 -23.38 -12.17
N LYS A 215 -21.07 -23.45 -11.00
CA LYS A 215 -21.49 -24.71 -10.36
C LYS A 215 -22.37 -25.58 -11.28
N ASP A 216 -23.28 -24.94 -12.03
CA ASP A 216 -24.23 -25.61 -12.91
C ASP A 216 -23.88 -25.42 -14.41
N ALA A 217 -22.67 -24.92 -14.71
CA ALA A 217 -22.26 -24.69 -16.08
C ALA A 217 -21.96 -26.01 -16.80
N ASN A 218 -22.42 -26.15 -18.04
CA ASN A 218 -22.09 -27.32 -18.88
C ASN A 218 -20.68 -27.24 -19.49
N LEU A 219 -20.14 -26.03 -19.67
CA LEU A 219 -18.81 -25.77 -20.22
C LEU A 219 -18.30 -24.42 -19.69
N VAL A 220 -17.02 -24.38 -19.29
CA VAL A 220 -16.29 -23.14 -18.93
C VAL A 220 -15.08 -23.03 -19.86
N ILE A 221 -14.92 -21.88 -20.53
CA ILE A 221 -13.78 -21.58 -21.40
C ILE A 221 -13.05 -20.38 -20.81
N THR A 222 -11.73 -20.47 -20.70
CA THR A 222 -10.85 -19.42 -20.16
C THR A 222 -9.56 -19.30 -20.98
N GLY A 223 -8.78 -18.23 -20.79
CA GLY A 223 -7.49 -17.98 -21.42
C GLY A 223 -6.91 -16.61 -21.08
N GLU A 224 -5.59 -16.47 -21.23
CA GLU A 224 -4.82 -15.21 -21.10
C GLU A 224 -3.74 -15.16 -22.20
N GLY A 225 -3.10 -14.00 -22.41
CA GLY A 225 -2.09 -13.79 -23.46
C GLY A 225 -1.01 -12.78 -23.07
#